data_AF-A0A954W5G7-F1
#
_entry.id   AF-A0A954W5G7-F1
#
_cell.length_a   1.000
_cell.length_b   1.000
_cell.length_c   1.000
_cell.angle_alpha   90.00
_cell.angle_beta   90.00
_cell.angle_gamma   90.00
#
_symmetry.space_group_name_H-M   'P 1'
#
loop_
_entity.id
_entity.type
_entity.pdbx_description
1 polymer ?
#
loop_
_entity_poly.entity_id
_entity_poly.type
_entity_poly.pdbx_seq_one_letter_code
_entity_poly.pdbx_strand_id
1 'polypeptide(L)'
;MRNTSRPRPQRLGMTLIELLVVVVIVVLLLAVALPLAKPAFKDHKISEASRAVAGYISGAQARAAEIQRPVGIGIERMHATMGILPAAQTANGNATAIRLFLAEEPPPYVGDAIGARAYIQEVTTTPPIPSPSIRYYAIYFPGNSPSVNQLVSPGDRIRFDFKGAPYSIVSAPANPPYNYPVPPSLPGTGTIPRVFIGVPAGNIQPLVSPVPPSATPTAADYSQAGVPYQIYRKPVRSA
;
A
#
# COMPACT_ATOMS: atom_id res chain seq x y z
N MET A 1 73.03 29.89 54.15
CA MET A 1 71.93 29.25 53.38
C MET A 1 70.61 29.64 54.02
N ARG A 2 69.80 30.52 53.38
CA ARG A 2 68.49 30.97 53.90
C ARG A 2 67.39 30.07 53.34
N ASN A 3 66.70 29.36 54.22
CA ASN A 3 65.58 28.48 53.87
C ASN A 3 64.28 29.29 53.91
N THR A 4 63.71 29.62 52.76
CA THR A 4 62.43 30.35 52.64
C THR A 4 61.27 29.35 52.65
N SER A 5 60.65 29.16 53.81
CA SER A 5 59.42 28.38 53.97
C SER A 5 58.25 29.08 53.27
N ARG A 6 57.75 28.48 52.17
CA ARG A 6 56.54 28.94 51.49
C ARG A 6 55.31 28.64 52.37
N PRO A 7 54.42 29.62 52.62
CA PRO A 7 53.19 29.37 53.35
C PRO A 7 52.29 28.43 52.55
N ARG A 8 51.77 27.37 53.20
CA ARG A 8 50.77 26.47 52.61
C ARG A 8 49.41 27.20 52.61
N PRO A 9 48.66 27.21 51.49
CA PRO A 9 47.35 27.82 51.45
C PRO A 9 46.41 27.09 52.40
N GLN A 10 45.81 27.83 53.33
CA GLN A 10 44.79 27.32 54.24
C GLN A 10 43.54 27.00 53.43
N ARG A 11 43.11 25.73 53.46
CA ARG A 11 41.84 25.31 52.88
C ARG A 11 40.73 25.76 53.82
N LEU A 12 40.10 26.89 53.50
CA LEU A 12 38.88 27.35 54.17
C LEU A 12 37.73 26.42 53.76
N GLY A 13 37.03 25.86 54.75
CA GLY A 13 35.82 25.06 54.52
C GLY A 13 34.70 25.96 54.00
N MET A 14 34.05 25.55 52.91
CA MET A 14 32.96 26.29 52.30
C MET A 14 31.74 26.26 53.23
N THR A 15 31.14 27.42 53.45
CA THR A 15 29.99 27.53 54.37
C THR A 15 28.73 26.93 53.74
N LEU A 16 27.80 26.41 54.56
CA LEU A 16 26.51 25.89 54.07
C LEU A 16 25.73 26.94 53.26
N ILE A 17 25.86 28.22 53.64
CA ILE A 17 25.21 29.33 52.94
C ILE A 17 25.85 29.60 51.57
N GLU A 18 27.18 29.50 51.43
CA GLU A 18 27.84 29.60 50.12
C GLU A 18 27.36 28.50 49.17
N LEU A 19 27.24 27.27 49.66
CA LEU A 19 26.75 26.16 48.85
C LEU A 19 25.28 26.37 48.44
N LEU A 20 24.45 26.91 49.33
CA LEU A 20 23.04 27.23 49.02
C LEU A 20 22.93 28.30 47.93
N VAL A 21 23.70 29.39 48.04
CA VAL A 21 23.71 30.46 47.02
C VAL A 21 24.18 29.91 45.67
N VAL A 22 25.22 29.08 45.64
CA VAL A 22 25.71 28.45 44.40
C VAL A 22 24.63 27.58 43.77
N VAL A 23 23.94 26.74 44.54
CA VAL A 23 22.88 25.88 44.01
C VAL A 23 21.72 26.73 43.46
N VAL A 24 21.32 27.79 44.14
CA VAL A 24 20.28 28.72 43.66
C VAL A 24 20.69 29.35 42.34
N ILE A 25 21.94 29.84 42.22
CA ILE A 25 22.46 30.42 40.97
C ILE A 25 22.46 29.37 39.86
N VAL A 26 22.91 28.14 40.12
CA VAL A 26 22.93 27.05 39.13
C VAL A 26 21.51 26.70 38.66
N VAL A 27 20.53 26.62 39.56
CA VAL A 27 19.14 26.36 39.20
C VAL A 27 18.56 27.50 38.36
N LEU A 28 18.88 28.75 38.69
CA LEU A 28 18.42 29.93 37.94
C LEU A 28 19.03 29.97 36.53
N LEU A 29 20.31 29.63 36.41
CA LEU A 29 20.99 29.48 35.11
C LEU A 29 20.37 28.35 34.27
N LEU A 30 20.07 27.19 34.88
CA LEU A 30 19.41 26.08 34.21
C LEU A 30 17.99 26.42 33.73
N ALA A 31 17.23 27.16 34.55
CA ALA A 31 15.88 27.58 34.21
C ALA A 31 15.85 28.46 32.95
N VAL A 32 16.85 29.31 32.75
CA VAL A 32 16.98 30.16 31.55
C VAL A 32 17.60 29.39 30.38
N ALA A 33 18.53 28.47 30.62
CA ALA A 33 19.22 27.72 29.57
C ALA A 33 18.36 26.63 28.90
N LEU A 34 17.49 25.94 29.65
CA LEU A 34 16.65 24.84 29.14
C LEU A 34 15.75 25.19 27.93
N PRO A 35 14.98 26.30 27.93
CA PRO A 35 14.15 26.64 26.77
C PRO A 35 14.97 26.94 25.51
N LEU A 36 16.20 27.46 25.66
CA LEU A 36 17.11 27.77 24.55
C LEU A 36 17.67 26.51 23.87
N ALA A 37 17.79 25.39 24.60
CA ALA A 37 18.28 24.12 24.04
C ALA A 37 17.21 23.34 23.25
N LYS A 38 15.92 23.58 23.50
CA LYS A 38 14.81 22.87 22.82
C LYS A 38 14.82 22.94 21.28
N PRO A 39 15.05 24.09 20.62
CA PRO A 39 15.06 24.16 19.15
C PRO A 39 16.21 23.35 18.54
N ALA A 40 17.42 23.37 19.13
CA ALA A 40 18.57 22.65 18.60
C ALA A 40 18.29 21.14 18.44
N PHE A 41 17.61 20.53 19.41
CA PHE A 41 17.26 19.11 19.31
C PHE A 41 16.20 18.80 18.24
N LYS A 42 15.33 19.77 17.88
CA LYS A 42 14.33 19.57 16.83
C LYS A 42 14.99 19.53 15.45
N ASP A 43 15.95 20.42 15.22
CA ASP A 43 16.66 20.51 13.94
C ASP A 43 17.48 19.24 13.66
N HIS A 44 18.12 18.68 14.69
CA HIS A 44 18.80 17.40 14.60
C HIS A 44 17.86 16.26 14.18
N LYS A 45 16.68 16.17 14.79
CA LYS A 45 15.69 15.13 14.45
C LYS A 45 15.18 15.24 13.02
N ILE A 46 14.95 16.46 12.53
CA ILE A 46 14.50 16.71 11.15
C ILE A 46 15.60 16.31 10.17
N SER A 47 16.87 16.65 10.46
CA SER A 47 18.00 16.27 9.61
C SER A 47 18.20 14.76 9.56
N GLU A 48 18.09 14.08 10.69
CA GLU A 48 18.19 12.62 10.78
C GLU A 48 17.05 11.93 10.00
N ALA A 49 15.81 12.39 10.18
CA ALA A 49 14.66 11.90 9.41
C ALA A 49 14.85 12.12 7.90
N SER A 50 15.36 13.29 7.49
CA SER A 50 15.64 13.59 6.09
C SER A 50 16.70 12.67 5.49
N ARG A 51 17.76 12.39 6.25
CA ARG A 51 18.81 11.43 5.85
C ARG A 51 18.26 10.00 5.73
N ALA A 52 17.39 9.59 6.65
CA ALA A 52 16.73 8.29 6.58
C ALA A 52 15.86 8.18 5.32
N VAL A 53 15.05 9.19 5.02
CA VAL A 53 14.23 9.25 3.78
C VAL A 53 15.10 9.20 2.52
N ALA A 54 16.18 9.98 2.48
CA ALA A 54 17.12 9.96 1.35
C ALA A 54 17.77 8.58 1.15
N GLY A 55 18.07 7.88 2.24
CA GLY A 55 18.55 6.50 2.23
C GLY A 55 17.53 5.54 1.61
N TYR A 56 16.25 5.64 1.97
CA TYR A 56 15.19 4.82 1.37
C TYR A 56 15.00 5.10 -0.12
N ILE A 57 15.10 6.37 -0.56
CA ILE A 57 15.02 6.74 -1.99
C ILE A 57 16.18 6.13 -2.77
N SER A 58 17.40 6.27 -2.25
CA SER A 58 18.59 5.70 -2.89
C SER A 58 18.51 4.17 -2.95
N GLY A 59 18.02 3.53 -1.88
CA GLY A 59 17.77 2.09 -1.84
C GLY A 59 16.70 1.63 -2.82
N ALA A 60 15.59 2.37 -2.95
CA ALA A 60 14.55 2.08 -3.93
C ALA A 60 15.09 2.17 -5.36
N GLN A 61 15.92 3.19 -5.67
CA GLN A 61 16.53 3.34 -6.98
C GLN A 61 17.52 2.21 -7.30
N ALA A 62 18.39 1.87 -6.36
CA ALA A 62 19.34 0.76 -6.52
C ALA A 62 18.61 -0.56 -6.80
N ARG A 63 17.53 -0.82 -6.04
CA ARG A 63 16.71 -2.03 -6.19
C ARG A 63 15.91 -2.06 -7.49
N ALA A 64 15.39 -0.91 -7.93
CA ALA A 64 14.75 -0.79 -9.23
C ALA A 64 15.73 -1.08 -10.38
N ALA A 65 16.98 -0.63 -10.26
CA ALA A 65 18.03 -0.90 -11.23
C ALA A 65 18.44 -2.38 -11.25
N GLU A 66 18.54 -3.02 -10.09
CA GLU A 66 18.88 -4.44 -9.95
C GLU A 66 17.80 -5.35 -10.55
N ILE A 67 16.53 -5.13 -10.20
CA ILE A 67 15.42 -5.98 -10.61
C ILE A 67 14.93 -5.62 -12.03
N GLN A 68 15.38 -4.47 -12.57
CA GLN A 68 14.88 -3.87 -13.80
C GLN A 68 13.35 -3.67 -13.78
N ARG A 69 12.81 -3.29 -12.61
CA ARG A 69 11.37 -3.10 -12.37
C ARG A 69 11.11 -1.85 -11.52
N PRO A 70 9.92 -1.25 -11.63
CA PRO A 70 9.55 -0.14 -10.77
C PRO A 70 9.53 -0.56 -9.29
N VAL A 71 10.28 0.18 -8.47
CA VAL A 71 10.26 0.10 -7.01
C VAL A 71 9.93 1.48 -6.47
N GLY A 72 9.01 1.52 -5.52
CA GLY A 72 8.57 2.74 -4.84
C GLY A 72 8.82 2.68 -3.34
N ILE A 73 8.37 3.71 -2.64
CA ILE A 73 8.44 3.82 -1.19
C ILE A 73 7.02 3.94 -0.66
N GLY A 74 6.63 3.01 0.20
CA GLY A 74 5.41 3.10 0.98
C GLY A 74 5.63 3.90 2.26
N ILE A 75 4.71 4.83 2.53
CA ILE A 75 4.70 5.64 3.74
C ILE A 75 3.50 5.20 4.59
N GLU A 76 3.79 4.53 5.70
CA GLU A 76 2.77 4.08 6.65
C GLU A 76 2.45 5.22 7.63
N ARG A 77 1.23 5.72 7.56
CA ARG A 77 0.74 6.80 8.42
C ARG A 77 0.26 6.25 9.76
N MET A 78 0.41 7.06 10.80
CA MET A 78 -0.18 6.79 12.10
C MET A 78 -1.70 6.92 12.00
N HIS A 79 -2.42 5.80 12.07
CA HIS A 79 -3.88 5.80 12.01
C HIS A 79 -4.48 5.87 13.43
N ALA A 80 -5.50 6.71 13.63
CA ALA A 80 -6.15 6.87 14.94
C ALA A 80 -6.81 5.57 15.47
N THR A 81 -7.16 4.62 14.59
CA THR A 81 -7.73 3.31 14.98
C THR A 81 -6.76 2.39 15.71
N MET A 82 -5.46 2.69 15.78
CA MET A 82 -4.55 1.95 16.67
C MET A 82 -4.83 2.22 18.16
N GLY A 83 -5.81 3.06 18.52
CA GLY A 83 -6.27 3.25 19.90
C GLY A 83 -5.36 4.11 20.77
N ILE A 84 -4.29 4.66 20.20
CA ILE A 84 -3.25 5.40 20.93
C ILE A 84 -3.59 6.90 21.04
N LEU A 85 -4.51 7.42 20.23
CA LEU A 85 -4.85 8.85 20.20
C LEU A 85 -6.35 9.11 20.43
N PRO A 86 -6.73 10.07 21.29
CA PRO A 86 -8.12 10.52 21.44
C PRO A 86 -8.68 11.05 20.11
N ALA A 87 -9.98 10.83 19.86
CA ALA A 87 -10.67 11.18 18.61
C ALA A 87 -10.49 12.65 18.15
N ALA A 88 -10.22 13.58 19.09
CA ALA A 88 -9.93 14.99 18.80
C ALA A 88 -8.57 15.23 18.11
N GLN A 89 -7.63 14.28 18.21
CA GLN A 89 -6.28 14.37 17.62
C GLN A 89 -6.17 13.65 16.26
N THR A 90 -7.23 12.93 15.84
CA THR A 90 -7.33 12.21 14.56
C THR A 90 -7.19 13.13 13.34
N ALA A 91 -7.61 14.39 13.45
CA ALA A 91 -7.44 15.37 12.37
C ALA A 91 -5.95 15.67 12.05
N ASN A 92 -5.07 15.60 13.06
CA ASN A 92 -3.62 15.86 12.93
C ASN A 92 -2.77 14.58 12.91
N GLY A 93 -3.25 13.47 13.48
CA GLY A 93 -2.58 12.16 13.43
C GLY A 93 -2.36 11.65 12.00
N ASN A 94 -3.22 12.07 11.07
CA ASN A 94 -3.13 11.76 9.65
C ASN A 94 -1.89 12.36 8.93
N ALA A 95 -1.17 13.28 9.57
CA ALA A 95 0.01 13.93 8.99
C ALA A 95 1.34 13.31 9.44
N THR A 96 1.34 12.35 10.37
CA THR A 96 2.56 11.71 10.86
C THR A 96 2.73 10.32 10.25
N ALA A 97 3.92 10.04 9.70
CA ALA A 97 4.31 8.71 9.26
C ALA A 97 5.25 8.07 10.28
N ILE A 98 5.00 6.79 10.60
CA ILE A 98 5.83 6.04 11.57
C ILE A 98 6.81 5.13 10.83
N ARG A 99 6.49 4.73 9.60
CA ARG A 99 7.27 3.72 8.89
C ARG A 99 7.42 4.04 7.41
N LEU A 100 8.62 3.82 6.91
CA LEU A 100 8.94 3.75 5.49
C LEU A 100 9.24 2.30 5.13
N PHE A 101 8.85 1.87 3.95
CA PHE A 101 9.19 0.55 3.42
C PHE A 101 9.33 0.61 1.90
N LEU A 102 10.09 -0.31 1.34
CA LEU A 102 10.16 -0.47 -0.11
C LEU A 102 8.92 -1.21 -0.60
N ALA A 103 8.31 -0.69 -1.67
CA ALA A 103 7.15 -1.28 -2.32
C ALA A 103 7.54 -1.67 -3.74
N GLU A 104 7.39 -2.94 -4.09
CA GLU A 104 7.74 -3.44 -5.41
C GLU A 104 6.46 -3.76 -6.19
N GLU A 105 6.45 -3.44 -7.48
CA GLU A 105 5.39 -3.88 -8.38
C GLU A 105 5.72 -5.29 -8.90
N PRO A 106 4.88 -6.30 -8.60
CA PRO A 106 5.09 -7.64 -9.14
C PRO A 106 4.93 -7.64 -10.67
N PRO A 107 5.54 -8.62 -11.38
CA PRO A 107 5.26 -8.81 -12.80
C PRO A 107 3.77 -8.90 -13.08
N PRO A 108 3.31 -8.37 -14.23
CA PRO A 108 1.94 -8.56 -14.67
C PRO A 108 1.61 -10.04 -14.74
N TYR A 109 0.52 -10.44 -14.09
CA TYR A 109 0.06 -11.82 -14.12
C TYR A 109 -0.74 -12.06 -15.41
N VAL A 110 -0.34 -13.06 -16.19
CA VAL A 110 -0.92 -13.38 -17.51
C VAL A 110 -1.69 -14.70 -17.52
N GLY A 111 -2.00 -15.24 -16.33
CA GLY A 111 -2.63 -16.55 -16.17
C GLY A 111 -1.65 -17.68 -15.85
N ASP A 112 -2.18 -18.82 -15.39
CA ASP A 112 -1.40 -20.01 -14.99
C ASP A 112 -1.12 -20.97 -16.15
N ALA A 113 -1.81 -20.80 -17.29
CA ALA A 113 -1.73 -21.68 -18.45
C ALA A 113 -1.27 -20.93 -19.70
N ILE A 114 -0.56 -21.64 -20.59
CA ILE A 114 -0.20 -21.10 -21.90
C ILE A 114 -1.49 -20.78 -22.67
N GLY A 115 -1.60 -19.53 -23.14
CA GLY A 115 -2.78 -19.06 -23.84
C GLY A 115 -3.98 -18.75 -22.93
N ALA A 116 -3.75 -18.51 -21.63
CA ALA A 116 -4.80 -18.04 -20.74
C ALA A 116 -5.51 -16.81 -21.30
N ARG A 117 -6.84 -16.87 -21.28
CA ARG A 117 -7.74 -15.87 -21.85
C ARG A 117 -8.78 -15.48 -20.80
N ALA A 118 -9.39 -14.32 -20.95
CA ALA A 118 -10.48 -13.85 -20.10
C ALA A 118 -11.68 -13.48 -20.97
N TYR A 119 -12.88 -13.68 -20.43
CA TYR A 119 -14.13 -13.26 -21.06
C TYR A 119 -14.71 -12.10 -20.28
N ILE A 120 -15.29 -11.15 -21.01
CA ILE A 120 -15.93 -9.98 -20.43
C ILE A 120 -17.43 -10.14 -20.73
N GLN A 121 -18.24 -10.15 -19.67
CA GLN A 121 -19.68 -10.20 -19.77
C GLN A 121 -20.25 -8.97 -19.08
N GLU A 122 -21.10 -8.22 -19.77
CA GLU A 122 -21.87 -7.16 -19.13
C GLU A 122 -22.84 -7.79 -18.13
N VAL A 123 -22.82 -7.30 -16.89
CA VAL A 123 -23.70 -7.80 -15.84
C VAL A 123 -24.86 -6.84 -15.69
N THR A 124 -26.01 -7.24 -16.20
CA THR A 124 -27.29 -6.55 -15.97
C THR A 124 -27.85 -6.90 -14.59
N THR A 125 -27.05 -6.82 -13.53
CA THR A 125 -27.60 -6.86 -12.18
C THR A 125 -27.98 -5.44 -11.81
N THR A 126 -29.21 -5.24 -11.37
CA THR A 126 -29.61 -4.07 -10.57
C THR A 126 -28.64 -3.98 -9.40
N PRO A 127 -27.69 -3.03 -9.37
CA PRO A 127 -26.76 -2.93 -8.26
C PRO A 127 -27.55 -2.65 -6.97
N PRO A 128 -27.07 -3.08 -5.79
CA PRO A 128 -27.64 -2.70 -4.50
C PRO A 128 -27.67 -1.18 -4.27
N ILE A 129 -26.93 -0.43 -5.11
CA ILE A 129 -26.85 1.03 -5.10
C ILE A 129 -27.12 1.50 -6.54
N PRO A 130 -28.31 2.03 -6.85
CA PRO A 130 -28.63 2.49 -8.20
C PRO A 130 -27.81 3.74 -8.53
N SER A 131 -26.68 3.55 -9.21
CA SER A 131 -25.97 4.64 -9.88
C SER A 131 -26.16 4.48 -11.39
N PRO A 132 -26.92 5.36 -12.07
CA PRO A 132 -27.18 5.26 -13.51
C PRO A 132 -25.94 5.52 -14.37
N SER A 133 -24.78 5.82 -13.76
CA SER A 133 -23.58 6.29 -14.45
C SER A 133 -22.45 5.26 -14.53
N ILE A 134 -22.63 4.06 -13.98
CA ILE A 134 -21.59 3.02 -13.94
C ILE A 134 -22.15 1.71 -14.51
N ARG A 135 -21.49 1.21 -15.55
CA ARG A 135 -21.71 -0.15 -16.05
C ARG A 135 -20.74 -1.10 -15.37
N TYR A 136 -21.22 -2.28 -14.98
CA TYR A 136 -20.42 -3.32 -14.36
C TYR A 136 -20.22 -4.47 -15.35
N TYR A 137 -18.97 -4.88 -15.51
CA TYR A 137 -18.61 -6.04 -16.31
C TYR A 137 -18.02 -7.12 -15.40
N ALA A 138 -18.48 -8.36 -15.56
CA ALA A 138 -17.87 -9.52 -14.95
C ALA A 138 -16.81 -10.08 -15.89
N ILE A 139 -15.66 -10.38 -15.32
CA ILE A 139 -14.58 -11.09 -15.99
C ILE A 139 -14.66 -12.55 -15.56
N TYR A 140 -14.63 -13.44 -16.55
CA TYR A 140 -14.57 -14.88 -16.38
C TYR A 140 -13.19 -15.38 -16.81
N PHE A 141 -12.53 -16.14 -15.95
CA PHE A 141 -11.27 -16.80 -16.23
C PHE A 141 -11.54 -18.31 -16.42
N PRO A 142 -11.44 -18.83 -17.66
CA PRO A 142 -11.64 -20.24 -17.96
C PRO A 142 -10.54 -21.11 -17.34
N GLY A 143 -10.96 -22.26 -16.84
CA GLY A 143 -10.11 -23.17 -16.08
C GLY A 143 -10.21 -22.90 -14.57
N ASN A 144 -10.26 -23.96 -13.77
CA ASN A 144 -10.20 -23.88 -12.32
C ASN A 144 -8.79 -23.43 -11.91
N SER A 145 -8.44 -22.17 -12.13
CA SER A 145 -7.26 -21.57 -11.52
C SER A 145 -7.68 -21.03 -10.15
N PRO A 146 -7.54 -21.82 -9.06
CA PRO A 146 -7.79 -21.33 -7.70
C PRO A 146 -6.91 -20.11 -7.37
N SER A 147 -5.81 -19.94 -8.11
CA SER A 147 -4.86 -18.85 -7.96
C SER A 147 -5.47 -17.48 -8.24
N VAL A 148 -6.37 -17.33 -9.23
CA VAL A 148 -6.94 -16.01 -9.56
C VAL A 148 -7.69 -15.41 -8.35
N ASN A 149 -8.37 -16.25 -7.56
CA ASN A 149 -9.09 -15.80 -6.37
C ASN A 149 -8.16 -15.30 -5.25
N GLN A 150 -6.91 -15.75 -5.24
CA GLN A 150 -5.92 -15.35 -4.25
C GLN A 150 -4.97 -14.26 -4.76
N LEU A 151 -4.78 -14.18 -6.08
CA LEU A 151 -3.84 -13.26 -6.72
C LEU A 151 -4.46 -11.91 -7.04
N VAL A 152 -5.78 -11.84 -7.22
CA VAL A 152 -6.49 -10.64 -7.65
C VAL A 152 -7.23 -10.01 -6.47
N SER A 153 -6.92 -8.74 -6.19
CA SER A 153 -7.55 -7.94 -5.15
C SER A 153 -8.29 -6.73 -5.75
N PRO A 154 -9.32 -6.20 -5.05
CA PRO A 154 -9.85 -4.87 -5.37
C PRO A 154 -8.73 -3.84 -5.41
N GLY A 155 -8.74 -2.98 -6.42
CA GLY A 155 -7.71 -1.97 -6.68
C GLY A 155 -6.61 -2.40 -7.64
N ASP A 156 -6.50 -3.69 -7.95
CA ASP A 156 -5.64 -4.16 -9.04
C ASP A 156 -6.17 -3.66 -10.39
N ARG A 157 -5.30 -3.64 -11.41
CA ARG A 157 -5.68 -3.19 -12.74
C ARG A 157 -5.51 -4.31 -13.76
N ILE A 158 -6.46 -4.48 -14.67
CA ILE A 158 -6.41 -5.48 -15.72
C ILE A 158 -6.40 -4.82 -17.10
N ARG A 159 -5.57 -5.32 -18.02
CA ARG A 159 -5.56 -4.90 -19.43
C ARG A 159 -5.85 -6.10 -20.32
N PHE A 160 -6.70 -5.91 -21.30
CA PHE A 160 -7.08 -6.93 -22.28
C PHE A 160 -6.31 -6.75 -23.60
N ASP A 161 -6.07 -7.84 -24.31
CA ASP A 161 -5.29 -7.91 -25.56
C ASP A 161 -3.89 -7.27 -25.48
N PHE A 162 -3.34 -7.14 -24.26
CA PHE A 162 -2.12 -6.37 -23.97
C PHE A 162 -2.12 -4.91 -24.46
N LYS A 163 -3.27 -4.37 -24.89
CA LYS A 163 -3.42 -3.05 -25.51
C LYS A 163 -4.42 -2.17 -24.76
N GLY A 164 -4.37 -0.87 -25.03
CA GLY A 164 -5.31 0.09 -24.45
C GLY A 164 -5.07 0.43 -22.99
N ALA A 165 -6.02 1.17 -22.41
CA ALA A 165 -5.97 1.60 -21.02
C ALA A 165 -6.30 0.43 -20.08
N PRO A 166 -5.62 0.32 -18.92
CA PRO A 166 -5.95 -0.69 -17.93
C PRO A 166 -7.23 -0.33 -17.16
N TYR A 167 -8.03 -1.33 -16.84
CA TYR A 167 -9.29 -1.24 -16.11
C TYR A 167 -9.10 -1.51 -14.62
N SER A 168 -9.78 -0.78 -13.75
CA SER A 168 -9.71 -1.00 -12.30
C SER A 168 -10.67 -2.10 -11.85
N ILE A 169 -10.16 -3.04 -11.07
CA ILE A 169 -10.95 -4.09 -10.42
C ILE A 169 -11.61 -3.50 -9.17
N VAL A 170 -12.93 -3.42 -9.17
CA VAL A 170 -13.70 -2.75 -8.10
C VAL A 170 -14.09 -3.71 -6.97
N SER A 171 -14.20 -5.00 -7.27
CA SER A 171 -14.43 -6.01 -6.26
C SER A 171 -13.67 -7.29 -6.59
N ALA A 172 -13.23 -7.97 -5.53
CA ALA A 172 -12.62 -9.28 -5.60
C ALA A 172 -13.65 -10.27 -6.17
N PRO A 173 -13.20 -11.44 -6.63
CA PRO A 173 -14.11 -12.53 -6.90
C PRO A 173 -14.87 -12.87 -5.63
N ALA A 174 -16.13 -12.44 -5.59
CA ALA A 174 -17.07 -13.11 -4.72
C ALA A 174 -17.18 -14.55 -5.26
N ASN A 175 -17.25 -15.52 -4.35
CA ASN A 175 -17.87 -16.80 -4.63
C ASN A 175 -19.37 -16.61 -4.32
N PRO A 176 -20.19 -15.87 -5.11
CA PRO A 176 -21.60 -15.97 -4.85
C PRO A 176 -22.03 -17.37 -5.32
N PRO A 177 -22.98 -18.02 -4.63
CA PRO A 177 -23.73 -19.13 -5.19
C PRO A 177 -24.67 -18.59 -6.29
N TYR A 178 -24.12 -17.97 -7.33
CA TYR A 178 -24.90 -17.74 -8.55
C TYR A 178 -24.83 -19.04 -9.34
N ASN A 179 -25.86 -19.87 -9.14
CA ASN A 179 -26.19 -20.97 -10.02
C ASN A 179 -26.54 -20.40 -11.39
N TYR A 180 -25.53 -20.16 -12.22
CA TYR A 180 -25.75 -20.20 -13.64
C TYR A 180 -26.10 -21.64 -14.00
N PRO A 181 -27.10 -21.88 -14.86
CA PRO A 181 -27.32 -23.21 -15.41
C PRO A 181 -26.05 -23.60 -16.17
N VAL A 182 -25.17 -24.33 -15.49
CA VAL A 182 -24.07 -25.03 -16.11
C VAL A 182 -24.74 -26.01 -17.07
N PRO A 183 -24.41 -26.01 -18.37
CA PRO A 183 -24.99 -26.99 -19.29
C PRO A 183 -24.79 -28.40 -18.71
N PRO A 184 -25.79 -29.27 -18.77
CA PRO A 184 -25.83 -30.57 -18.06
C PRO A 184 -24.74 -31.57 -18.48
N SER A 185 -23.84 -31.21 -19.40
CA SER A 185 -22.76 -32.06 -19.90
C SER A 185 -21.42 -31.89 -19.19
N LEU A 186 -21.31 -31.04 -18.15
CA LEU A 186 -20.11 -30.94 -17.32
C LEU A 186 -20.39 -31.53 -15.92
N PRO A 187 -19.73 -32.65 -15.54
CA PRO A 187 -19.83 -33.19 -14.19
C PRO A 187 -19.06 -32.28 -13.23
N GLY A 188 -19.75 -31.28 -12.68
CA GLY A 188 -19.22 -30.40 -11.65
C GLY A 188 -19.94 -29.06 -11.61
N THR A 189 -20.72 -28.83 -10.57
CA THR A 189 -21.17 -27.51 -10.11
C THR A 189 -19.95 -26.72 -9.63
N GLY A 190 -19.13 -26.23 -10.56
CA GLY A 190 -17.99 -25.38 -10.27
C GLY A 190 -18.45 -23.93 -10.12
N THR A 191 -18.18 -23.32 -8.97
CA THR A 191 -18.31 -21.87 -8.82
C THR A 191 -17.23 -21.21 -9.67
N ILE A 192 -17.65 -20.48 -10.70
CA ILE A 192 -16.70 -19.71 -11.49
C ILE A 192 -16.42 -18.39 -10.76
N PRO A 193 -15.14 -18.04 -10.51
CA PRO A 193 -14.80 -16.75 -9.98
C PRO A 193 -15.13 -15.60 -10.94
N ARG A 194 -15.78 -14.55 -10.41
CA ARG A 194 -16.18 -13.36 -11.20
C ARG A 194 -15.52 -12.11 -10.65
N VAL A 195 -14.69 -11.46 -11.44
CA VAL A 195 -14.11 -10.17 -11.07
C VAL A 195 -14.95 -9.06 -11.67
N PHE A 196 -15.31 -8.04 -10.90
CA PHE A 196 -16.07 -6.90 -11.43
C PHE A 196 -15.15 -5.74 -11.79
N ILE A 197 -15.39 -5.16 -12.95
CA ILE A 197 -14.77 -3.92 -13.41
C ILE A 197 -15.83 -2.82 -13.39
N GLY A 198 -15.48 -1.68 -12.79
CA GLY A 198 -16.25 -0.44 -12.94
C GLY A 198 -15.69 0.38 -14.09
N VAL A 199 -16.56 0.85 -14.99
CA VAL A 199 -16.15 1.72 -16.09
C VAL A 199 -17.07 2.94 -16.18
N PRO A 200 -16.53 4.18 -16.32
CA PRO A 200 -17.35 5.37 -16.50
C PRO A 200 -18.18 5.28 -17.78
N ALA A 201 -19.47 5.65 -17.71
CA ALA A 201 -20.43 5.48 -18.81
C ALA A 201 -20.10 6.24 -20.12
N GLY A 202 -19.07 7.08 -20.15
CA GLY A 202 -18.79 7.98 -21.29
C GLY A 202 -17.81 7.49 -22.35
N ASN A 203 -17.04 6.41 -22.15
CA ASN A 203 -15.86 6.11 -22.99
C ASN A 203 -15.60 4.62 -23.27
N ILE A 204 -16.63 3.84 -23.60
CA ILE A 204 -16.46 2.40 -23.87
C ILE A 204 -17.07 2.08 -25.23
N GLN A 205 -16.21 1.89 -26.23
CA GLN A 205 -16.58 0.95 -27.28
C GLN A 205 -16.65 -0.41 -26.60
N PRO A 206 -17.79 -1.11 -26.65
CA PRO A 206 -17.98 -2.30 -25.86
C PRO A 206 -16.90 -3.30 -26.30
N LEU A 207 -15.99 -3.63 -25.38
CA LEU A 207 -15.06 -4.75 -25.50
C LEU A 207 -15.89 -6.03 -25.37
N VAL A 208 -16.82 -6.24 -26.30
CA VAL A 208 -17.51 -7.50 -26.45
C VAL A 208 -16.47 -8.42 -27.07
N SER A 209 -15.81 -9.20 -26.21
CA SER A 209 -15.18 -10.43 -26.70
C SER A 209 -16.25 -11.17 -27.50
N PRO A 210 -15.94 -11.72 -28.69
CA PRO A 210 -16.95 -12.40 -29.50
C PRO A 210 -17.73 -13.36 -28.59
N VAL A 211 -19.03 -13.11 -28.50
CA VAL A 211 -19.95 -13.94 -27.72
C VAL A 211 -19.71 -15.38 -28.20
N PRO A 212 -19.43 -16.33 -27.30
CA PRO A 212 -19.22 -17.71 -27.73
C PRO A 212 -20.46 -18.15 -28.53
N PRO A 213 -20.28 -18.83 -29.67
CA PRO A 213 -21.32 -19.00 -30.70
C PRO A 213 -22.51 -19.90 -30.31
N SER A 214 -22.73 -20.21 -29.03
CA SER A 214 -23.84 -21.05 -28.58
C SER A 214 -24.49 -20.50 -27.30
N ALA A 215 -25.81 -20.72 -27.15
CA ALA A 215 -26.58 -20.33 -25.97
C ALA A 215 -26.18 -21.10 -24.69
N THR A 216 -25.31 -22.11 -24.82
CA THR A 216 -24.74 -22.95 -23.77
C THR A 216 -23.29 -23.27 -24.13
N PRO A 217 -22.37 -22.30 -23.97
CA PRO A 217 -20.95 -22.52 -24.24
C PRO A 217 -20.41 -23.67 -23.39
N THR A 218 -19.74 -24.62 -24.04
CA THR A 218 -19.03 -25.70 -23.37
C THR A 218 -17.68 -25.20 -22.84
N ALA A 219 -17.07 -25.90 -21.88
CA ALA A 219 -15.73 -25.57 -21.39
C ALA A 219 -14.68 -25.44 -22.51
N ALA A 220 -14.86 -26.14 -23.63
CA ALA A 220 -13.99 -26.04 -24.81
C ALA A 220 -14.17 -24.70 -25.56
N ASP A 221 -15.41 -24.19 -25.67
CA ASP A 221 -15.71 -22.88 -26.27
C ASP A 221 -15.07 -21.74 -25.45
N TYR A 222 -14.99 -21.94 -24.14
CA TYR A 222 -14.31 -21.06 -23.20
C TYR A 222 -12.78 -21.09 -23.28
N SER A 223 -12.16 -22.00 -24.05
CA SER A 223 -10.71 -21.99 -24.24
C SER A 223 -10.27 -21.17 -25.45
N GLN A 224 -11.15 -20.96 -26.45
CA GLN A 224 -10.78 -20.36 -27.74
C GLN A 224 -11.34 -18.95 -27.97
N ALA A 225 -12.49 -18.60 -27.37
CA ALA A 225 -13.22 -17.36 -27.65
C ALA A 225 -12.89 -16.14 -26.75
N GLY A 226 -11.95 -16.26 -25.81
CA GLY A 226 -11.60 -15.18 -24.87
C GLY A 226 -10.44 -14.32 -25.38
N VAL A 227 -10.23 -13.16 -24.74
CA VAL A 227 -9.11 -12.26 -25.05
C VAL A 227 -7.93 -12.52 -24.09
N PRO A 228 -6.67 -12.46 -24.55
CA PRO A 228 -5.55 -12.54 -23.62
C PRO A 228 -5.57 -11.33 -22.68
N TYR A 229 -5.01 -11.49 -21.49
CA TYR A 229 -5.07 -10.46 -20.46
C TYR A 229 -3.76 -10.37 -19.67
N GLN A 230 -3.58 -9.25 -18.99
CA GLN A 230 -2.54 -9.07 -17.98
C GLN A 230 -3.10 -8.30 -16.79
N ILE A 231 -2.76 -8.74 -15.59
CA ILE A 231 -3.19 -8.13 -14.33
C ILE A 231 -1.97 -7.47 -13.67
N TYR A 232 -2.04 -6.15 -13.54
CA TYR A 232 -1.13 -5.33 -12.77
C TYR A 232 -1.60 -5.33 -11.32
N ARG A 233 -0.83 -6.00 -10.46
CA ARG A 233 -1.12 -6.07 -9.03
C ARG A 233 -0.65 -4.79 -8.34
N LYS A 234 -1.37 -4.39 -7.30
CA LYS A 234 -0.92 -3.28 -6.44
C LYS A 234 0.49 -3.56 -5.90
N PRO A 235 1.31 -2.51 -5.70
CA PRO A 235 2.62 -2.66 -5.09
C PRO A 235 2.50 -3.37 -3.74
N VAL A 236 3.35 -4.37 -3.54
CA VAL A 236 3.44 -5.11 -2.29
C VAL A 236 4.66 -4.67 -1.53
N ARG A 237 4.57 -4.72 -0.20
CA ARG A 237 5.72 -4.49 0.66
C ARG A 237 6.80 -5.52 0.34
N SER A 238 8.03 -5.06 0.05
CA SER A 238 9.16 -5.97 -0.03
C SER A 238 9.32 -6.68 1.31
N ALA A 239 9.38 -8.01 1.25
CA ALA A 239 9.89 -8.81 2.36
C ALA A 239 11.33 -8.42 2.71
#